data_AF-A0A660LUL9-F1
#
_entry.id   AF-A0A660LUL9-F1
#
_cell.length_a   1.000
_cell.length_b   1.000
_cell.length_c   1.000
_cell.angle_alpha   90.00
_cell.angle_beta   90.00
_cell.angle_gamma   90.00
#
_symmetry.space_group_name_H-M   'P 1'
#
loop_
_entity.id
_entity.type
_entity.pdbx_description
1 polymer ?
#
loop_
_entity_poly.entity_id
_entity_poly.type
_entity_poly.pdbx_seq_one_letter_code
_entity_poly.pdbx_strand_id
1 'polypeptide(L)'
;LALLVLDLGKPLSFYWILLLYNFDSVMSIGVALLLVYTPLSVIYALGAFKNEIAMIKISLFDVVANFASKLSSLLEILLFILGIGVGAYTGFLLSAAHKIALWNTSVLPVLFLVSGLSCAGAFTLLVGVLKDKVKRQNDIAHYLLKFDFFAIIAEFLLIVALFMVVKNASTSGAESVANALSANSLGLMFYIGVIGFGMALPIILDLSVLKVHDFKREFAVINALFVICGVFLLRCYIVYAGQIFI
;
A
#
# COMPACT_ATOMS: atom_id res chain seq x y z
N LEU A 1 0.07 -11.40 7.64
CA LEU A 1 0.22 -12.03 8.98
C LEU A 1 1.49 -12.85 9.10
N ALA A 2 1.79 -13.77 8.15
CA ALA A 2 2.93 -14.69 8.25
C ALA A 2 4.29 -14.00 8.50
N LEU A 3 4.58 -12.90 7.78
CA LEU A 3 5.82 -12.14 7.99
C LEU A 3 5.97 -11.60 9.42
N LEU A 4 4.89 -11.11 10.04
CA LEU A 4 4.93 -10.62 11.43
C LEU A 4 5.18 -11.75 12.43
N VAL A 5 4.62 -12.94 12.18
CA VAL A 5 4.83 -14.11 13.04
C VAL A 5 6.27 -14.61 12.95
N LEU A 6 6.86 -14.57 11.75
CA LEU A 6 8.26 -14.93 11.53
C LEU A 6 9.23 -13.90 12.13
N ASP A 7 8.91 -12.61 12.01
CA ASP A 7 9.72 -11.50 12.53
C ASP A 7 9.81 -11.48 14.06
N LEU A 8 8.83 -12.06 14.75
CA LEU A 8 8.77 -12.14 16.22
C LEU A 8 9.95 -12.91 16.86
N GLY A 9 10.77 -13.63 16.09
CA GLY A 9 11.89 -14.46 16.56
C GLY A 9 11.46 -15.72 17.35
N LYS A 10 10.24 -15.74 17.89
CA LYS A 10 9.59 -16.86 18.58
C LYS A 10 8.15 -17.07 18.02
N PRO A 11 8.01 -17.63 16.81
CA PRO A 11 6.71 -17.71 16.11
C PRO A 11 5.65 -18.48 16.90
N LEU A 12 6.05 -19.50 17.65
CA LEU A 12 5.15 -20.31 18.47
C LEU A 12 4.55 -19.54 19.66
N SER A 13 5.13 -18.40 20.06
CA SER A 13 4.64 -17.58 21.18
C SER A 13 3.65 -16.50 20.75
N PHE A 14 3.30 -16.41 19.47
CA PHE A 14 2.38 -15.39 18.95
C PHE A 14 1.01 -15.39 19.65
N TYR A 15 0.55 -16.54 20.15
CA TYR A 15 -0.71 -16.64 20.89
C TYR A 15 -0.75 -15.76 22.15
N TRP A 16 0.40 -15.42 22.74
CA TRP A 16 0.46 -14.53 23.91
C TRP A 16 -0.06 -13.12 23.60
N ILE A 17 0.20 -12.60 22.39
CA ILE A 17 -0.30 -11.30 21.94
C ILE A 17 -1.83 -11.32 21.78
N LEU A 18 -2.40 -12.49 21.45
CA LEU A 18 -3.85 -12.67 21.33
C LEU A 18 -4.54 -12.82 22.70
N LEU A 19 -3.81 -13.29 23.73
CA LEU A 19 -4.34 -13.50 25.09
C LEU A 19 -4.13 -12.31 26.03
N LEU A 20 -2.98 -11.62 25.97
CA LEU A 20 -2.69 -10.41 26.74
C LEU A 20 -2.68 -9.19 25.83
N TYR A 21 -3.87 -8.77 25.43
CA TYR A 21 -4.03 -7.66 24.51
C TYR A 21 -3.77 -6.32 25.23
N ASN A 22 -2.82 -5.52 24.72
CA ASN A 22 -2.53 -4.19 25.23
C ASN A 22 -3.00 -3.13 24.21
N PHE A 23 -4.06 -2.39 24.56
CA PHE A 23 -4.66 -1.37 23.69
C PHE A 23 -3.79 -0.11 23.53
N ASP A 24 -2.81 0.11 24.41
CA ASP A 24 -1.88 1.25 24.29
C ASP A 24 -0.76 0.96 23.28
N SER A 25 -0.54 -0.31 22.94
CA SER A 25 0.48 -0.69 21.96
C SER A 25 -0.08 -0.61 20.55
N VAL A 26 0.53 0.26 19.74
CA VAL A 26 0.25 0.37 18.30
C VAL A 26 0.37 -1.00 17.63
N MET A 27 1.40 -1.78 17.99
CA MET A 27 1.62 -3.12 17.43
C MET A 27 0.43 -4.07 17.68
N SER A 28 -0.17 -4.03 18.87
CA SER A 28 -1.34 -4.86 19.20
C SER A 28 -2.54 -4.48 18.33
N ILE A 29 -2.81 -3.18 18.19
CA ILE A 29 -3.90 -2.64 17.35
C ILE A 29 -3.80 -3.16 15.92
N GLY A 30 -2.61 -3.16 15.33
CA GLY A 30 -2.42 -3.69 13.99
C GLY A 30 -2.65 -5.18 13.86
N VAL A 31 -2.28 -5.96 14.87
CA VAL A 31 -2.57 -7.40 14.88
C VAL A 31 -4.08 -7.63 14.88
N ALA A 32 -4.87 -6.91 15.68
CA ALA A 32 -6.33 -7.04 15.63
C ALA A 32 -6.92 -6.57 14.29
N LEU A 33 -6.47 -5.44 13.75
CA LEU A 33 -6.92 -4.96 12.44
C LEU A 33 -6.69 -6.01 11.36
N LEU A 34 -5.49 -6.59 11.30
CA LEU A 34 -5.16 -7.64 10.34
C LEU A 34 -5.94 -8.94 10.60
N LEU A 35 -6.13 -9.30 11.87
CA LEU A 35 -6.86 -10.52 12.26
C LEU A 35 -8.34 -10.44 11.90
N VAL A 36 -8.95 -9.26 11.93
CA VAL A 36 -10.34 -9.05 11.51
C VAL A 36 -10.42 -8.87 9.98
N TYR A 37 -9.55 -8.06 9.39
CA TYR A 37 -9.57 -7.75 7.96
C TYR A 37 -9.33 -8.97 7.07
N THR A 38 -8.36 -9.82 7.43
CA THR A 38 -7.98 -10.99 6.61
C THR A 38 -9.14 -11.99 6.41
N PRO A 39 -9.79 -12.54 7.45
CA PRO A 39 -10.90 -13.47 7.26
C PRO A 39 -12.11 -12.78 6.60
N LEU A 40 -12.37 -11.52 6.93
CA LEU A 40 -13.51 -10.79 6.37
C LEU A 40 -13.34 -10.55 4.86
N SER A 41 -12.12 -10.25 4.41
CA SER A 41 -11.84 -10.08 2.97
C SER A 41 -11.97 -11.40 2.20
N VAL A 42 -11.60 -12.54 2.83
CA VAL A 42 -11.85 -13.87 2.26
C VAL A 42 -13.35 -14.17 2.15
N ILE A 43 -14.13 -13.89 3.20
CA ILE A 43 -15.60 -14.09 3.18
C ILE A 43 -16.24 -13.24 2.08
N TYR A 44 -15.83 -11.97 1.97
CA TYR A 44 -16.32 -11.10 0.92
C TYR A 44 -15.94 -11.61 -0.49
N ALA A 45 -14.69 -12.05 -0.69
CA ALA A 45 -14.27 -12.64 -1.96
C ALA A 45 -15.08 -13.89 -2.31
N LEU A 46 -15.41 -14.75 -1.34
CA LEU A 46 -16.28 -15.91 -1.56
C LEU A 46 -17.70 -15.50 -1.99
N GLY A 47 -18.24 -14.44 -1.43
CA GLY A 47 -19.53 -13.87 -1.85
C GLY A 47 -19.49 -13.26 -3.24
N ALA A 48 -18.41 -12.52 -3.57
CA ALA A 48 -18.23 -11.84 -4.84
C ALA A 48 -18.06 -12.81 -6.02
N PHE A 49 -17.35 -13.93 -5.81
CA PHE A 49 -17.10 -14.96 -6.82
C PHE A 49 -18.02 -16.18 -6.69
N LYS A 50 -19.25 -15.98 -6.17
CA LYS A 50 -20.21 -17.05 -5.90
C LYS A 50 -20.46 -17.94 -7.12
N ASN A 51 -20.55 -17.36 -8.32
CA ASN A 51 -20.87 -18.09 -9.55
C ASN A 51 -19.71 -19.02 -9.97
N GLU A 52 -18.48 -18.55 -9.81
CA GLU A 52 -17.26 -19.30 -10.09
C GLU A 52 -17.04 -20.40 -9.03
N ILE A 53 -17.36 -20.13 -7.77
CA ILE A 53 -17.21 -21.07 -6.65
C ILE A 53 -18.24 -22.21 -6.74
N ALA A 54 -19.45 -21.92 -7.19
CA ALA A 54 -20.48 -22.94 -7.41
C ALA A 54 -20.02 -24.04 -8.39
N MET A 55 -19.05 -23.76 -9.26
CA MET A 55 -18.47 -24.77 -10.16
C MET A 55 -17.58 -25.80 -9.43
N ILE A 56 -17.07 -25.46 -8.25
CA ILE A 56 -16.14 -26.29 -7.45
C ILE A 56 -16.90 -27.38 -6.67
N LYS A 57 -18.25 -27.33 -6.60
CA LYS A 57 -19.14 -28.33 -5.99
C LYS A 57 -18.82 -28.67 -4.52
N ILE A 58 -18.42 -27.69 -3.71
CA ILE A 58 -18.21 -27.87 -2.26
C ILE A 58 -19.33 -27.16 -1.50
N SER A 59 -20.19 -27.93 -0.85
CA SER A 59 -21.43 -27.45 -0.20
C SER A 59 -21.22 -26.39 0.88
N LEU A 60 -20.11 -26.46 1.63
CA LEU A 60 -19.80 -25.47 2.67
C LEU A 60 -19.51 -24.07 2.09
N PHE A 61 -18.80 -23.99 0.96
CA PHE A 61 -18.48 -22.70 0.34
C PHE A 61 -19.72 -22.06 -0.28
N ASP A 62 -20.66 -22.85 -0.81
CA ASP A 62 -21.92 -22.32 -1.36
C ASP A 62 -22.80 -21.67 -0.29
N VAL A 63 -22.88 -22.25 0.92
CA VAL A 63 -23.64 -21.66 2.03
C VAL A 63 -23.00 -20.34 2.47
N VAL A 64 -21.67 -20.32 2.64
CA VAL A 64 -20.94 -19.10 3.03
C VAL A 64 -21.02 -18.03 1.96
N ALA A 65 -20.87 -18.38 0.68
CA ALA A 65 -20.98 -17.46 -0.45
C ALA A 65 -22.38 -16.85 -0.55
N ASN A 66 -23.43 -17.64 -0.35
CA ASN A 66 -24.81 -17.14 -0.31
C ASN A 66 -25.02 -16.13 0.81
N PHE A 67 -24.57 -16.44 2.03
CA PHE A 67 -24.66 -15.52 3.16
C PHE A 67 -23.85 -14.24 2.93
N ALA A 68 -22.60 -14.37 2.47
CA ALA A 68 -21.72 -13.25 2.17
C ALA A 68 -22.29 -12.35 1.06
N SER A 69 -22.88 -12.93 0.01
CA SER A 69 -23.51 -12.15 -1.06
C SER A 69 -24.72 -11.34 -0.57
N LYS A 70 -25.48 -11.86 0.40
CA LYS A 70 -26.61 -11.14 1.00
C LYS A 70 -26.17 -9.97 1.88
N LEU A 71 -24.98 -10.08 2.48
CA LEU A 71 -24.38 -9.06 3.34
C LEU A 71 -23.31 -8.22 2.62
N SER A 72 -23.19 -8.33 1.30
CA SER A 72 -22.05 -7.77 0.55
C SER A 72 -21.88 -6.27 0.80
N SER A 73 -22.96 -5.49 0.75
CA SER A 73 -22.93 -4.05 0.98
C SER A 73 -22.39 -3.65 2.37
N LEU A 74 -22.75 -4.39 3.42
CA LEU A 74 -22.24 -4.13 4.76
C LEU A 74 -20.77 -4.54 4.87
N LEU A 75 -20.42 -5.69 4.29
CA LEU A 75 -19.04 -6.18 4.24
C LEU A 75 -18.12 -5.21 3.48
N GLU A 76 -18.60 -4.63 2.38
CA GLU A 76 -17.86 -3.62 1.59
C GLU A 76 -17.52 -2.39 2.42
N ILE A 77 -18.50 -1.81 3.11
CA ILE A 77 -18.29 -0.62 3.96
C ILE A 77 -17.32 -0.95 5.10
N LEU A 78 -17.51 -2.10 5.75
CA LEU A 78 -16.66 -2.53 6.85
C LEU A 78 -15.21 -2.79 6.38
N LEU A 79 -15.04 -3.46 5.24
CA LEU A 79 -13.73 -3.71 4.63
C LEU A 79 -13.06 -2.44 4.14
N PHE A 80 -13.82 -1.45 3.67
CA PHE A 80 -13.30 -0.15 3.29
C PHE A 80 -12.71 0.58 4.51
N ILE A 81 -13.45 0.65 5.61
CA ILE A 81 -12.99 1.27 6.87
C ILE A 81 -11.77 0.53 7.42
N LEU A 82 -11.84 -0.80 7.50
CA LEU A 82 -10.72 -1.62 7.97
C LEU A 82 -9.51 -1.52 7.04
N GLY A 83 -9.73 -1.42 5.73
CA GLY A 83 -8.67 -1.27 4.72
C GLY A 83 -7.90 0.03 4.90
N ILE A 84 -8.59 1.15 5.19
CA ILE A 84 -7.93 2.41 5.56
C ILE A 84 -7.09 2.22 6.82
N GLY A 85 -7.66 1.58 7.85
CA GLY A 85 -6.94 1.28 9.09
C GLY A 85 -5.68 0.45 8.86
N VAL A 86 -5.78 -0.63 8.09
CA VAL A 86 -4.65 -1.52 7.77
C VAL A 86 -3.59 -0.81 6.92
N GLY A 87 -4.00 0.01 5.94
CA GLY A 87 -3.08 0.78 5.10
C GLY A 87 -2.29 1.81 5.91
N ALA A 88 -2.98 2.61 6.73
CA ALA A 88 -2.36 3.65 7.56
C ALA A 88 -1.57 3.07 8.75
N TYR A 89 -1.96 1.91 9.27
CA TYR A 89 -1.35 1.28 10.45
C TYR A 89 0.17 1.13 10.34
N THR A 90 0.67 0.75 9.17
CA THR A 90 2.11 0.57 8.96
C THR A 90 2.89 1.88 9.17
N GLY A 91 2.36 3.01 8.70
CA GLY A 91 2.92 4.32 8.97
C GLY A 91 2.73 4.77 10.43
N PHE A 92 1.63 4.39 11.09
CA PHE A 92 1.45 4.64 12.53
C PHE A 92 2.45 3.88 13.39
N LEU A 93 2.75 2.62 13.05
CA LEU A 93 3.75 1.81 13.74
C LEU A 93 5.12 2.49 13.69
N LEU A 94 5.54 2.93 12.50
CA LEU A 94 6.78 3.69 12.33
C LEU A 94 6.73 5.02 13.10
N SER A 95 5.62 5.76 13.02
CA SER A 95 5.48 7.06 13.68
C SER A 95 5.50 6.98 15.20
N ALA A 96 5.03 5.88 15.78
CA ALA A 96 5.08 5.63 17.21
C ALA A 96 6.51 5.38 17.75
N ALA A 97 7.48 5.12 16.86
CA ALA A 97 8.88 5.04 17.24
C ALA A 97 9.48 6.46 17.36
N HIS A 98 9.15 7.14 18.47
CA HIS A 98 9.51 8.54 18.75
C HIS A 98 11.01 8.85 18.74
N LYS A 99 11.88 7.84 18.78
CA LYS A 99 13.34 8.02 18.81
C LYS A 99 13.93 8.48 17.47
N ILE A 100 13.19 8.35 16.37
CA ILE A 100 13.70 8.62 15.02
C ILE A 100 12.97 9.81 14.42
N ALA A 101 13.72 10.89 14.17
CA ALA A 101 13.16 12.17 13.71
C ALA A 101 12.40 12.05 12.39
N LEU A 102 12.88 11.22 11.46
CA LEU A 102 12.25 10.94 10.16
C LEU A 102 10.91 10.21 10.27
N TRP A 103 10.70 9.43 11.34
CA TRP A 103 9.48 8.65 11.52
C TRP A 103 8.44 9.38 12.36
N ASN A 104 8.87 10.23 13.29
CA ASN A 104 8.00 10.97 14.21
C ASN A 104 7.23 12.12 13.53
N THR A 105 6.38 11.78 12.55
CA THR A 105 5.56 12.73 11.81
C THR A 105 4.19 12.15 11.46
N SER A 106 3.15 12.96 11.62
CA SER A 106 1.77 12.61 11.29
C SER A 106 1.51 12.46 9.78
N VAL A 107 2.46 12.85 8.93
CA VAL A 107 2.37 12.70 7.47
C VAL A 107 2.59 11.24 7.06
N LEU A 108 3.35 10.47 7.85
CA LEU A 108 3.77 9.12 7.50
C LEU A 108 2.61 8.13 7.33
N PRO A 109 1.61 8.06 8.24
CA PRO A 109 0.45 7.19 8.04
C PRO A 109 -0.31 7.49 6.74
N VAL A 110 -0.45 8.77 6.38
CA VAL A 110 -1.15 9.20 5.17
C VAL A 110 -0.34 8.84 3.92
N LEU A 111 0.97 9.01 3.94
CA LEU A 111 1.87 8.62 2.85
C LEU A 111 1.81 7.11 2.58
N PHE A 112 1.81 6.28 3.62
CA PHE A 112 1.68 4.82 3.48
C PHE A 112 0.31 4.39 2.95
N LEU A 113 -0.76 5.10 3.34
CA LEU A 113 -2.09 4.86 2.83
C LEU A 113 -2.19 5.19 1.33
N VAL A 114 -1.75 6.38 0.93
CA VAL A 114 -1.83 6.85 -0.48
C VAL A 114 -0.96 5.99 -1.40
N SER A 115 0.30 5.73 -1.01
CA SER A 115 1.18 4.84 -1.78
C SER A 115 0.64 3.40 -1.85
N GLY A 116 0.01 2.92 -0.78
CA GLY A 116 -0.69 1.64 -0.77
C GLY A 116 -1.87 1.59 -1.76
N LEU A 117 -2.65 2.66 -1.85
CA LEU A 117 -3.75 2.78 -2.81
C LEU A 117 -3.26 2.84 -4.26
N SER A 118 -2.19 3.60 -4.55
CA SER A 118 -1.56 3.60 -5.89
C SER A 118 -1.08 2.21 -6.27
N CYS A 119 -0.34 1.52 -5.38
CA CYS A 119 0.12 0.15 -5.61
C CYS A 119 -1.04 -0.84 -5.86
N ALA A 120 -2.15 -0.70 -5.14
CA ALA A 120 -3.33 -1.54 -5.34
C ALA A 120 -4.02 -1.27 -6.70
N GLY A 121 -4.08 0.01 -7.12
CA GLY A 121 -4.56 0.41 -8.44
C GLY A 121 -3.69 -0.17 -9.56
N ALA A 122 -2.37 -0.01 -9.47
CA ALA A 122 -1.40 -0.57 -10.40
C ALA A 122 -1.49 -2.10 -10.48
N PHE A 123 -1.60 -2.79 -9.34
CA PHE A 123 -1.75 -4.24 -9.31
C PHE A 123 -3.07 -4.70 -9.96
N THR A 124 -4.16 -3.96 -9.71
CA THR A 124 -5.47 -4.24 -10.32
C THR A 124 -5.41 -4.08 -11.84
N LEU A 125 -4.75 -3.00 -12.32
CA LEU A 125 -4.51 -2.78 -13.74
C LEU A 125 -3.68 -3.93 -14.32
N LEU A 126 -2.57 -4.32 -13.68
CA LEU A 126 -1.70 -5.40 -14.13
C LEU A 126 -2.49 -6.72 -14.29
N VAL A 127 -3.25 -7.11 -13.27
CA VAL A 127 -4.03 -8.36 -13.30
C VAL A 127 -5.16 -8.28 -14.33
N GLY A 128 -5.87 -7.15 -14.41
CA GLY A 128 -6.94 -6.93 -15.39
C GLY A 128 -6.41 -7.05 -16.81
N VAL A 129 -5.30 -6.35 -17.09
CA VAL A 129 -4.63 -6.39 -18.38
C VAL A 129 -4.10 -7.77 -18.71
N LEU A 130 -3.57 -8.55 -17.76
CA LEU A 130 -3.08 -9.91 -18.02
C LEU A 130 -4.21 -10.90 -18.33
N LYS A 131 -5.37 -10.75 -17.68
CA LYS A 131 -6.53 -11.62 -17.88
C LYS A 131 -7.39 -11.26 -19.08
N ASP A 132 -7.45 -9.97 -19.45
CA ASP A 132 -8.24 -9.54 -20.59
C ASP A 132 -7.54 -9.88 -21.93
N LYS A 133 -8.06 -10.90 -22.63
CA LYS A 133 -7.59 -11.31 -23.96
C LYS A 133 -8.30 -10.56 -25.10
N VAL A 134 -9.41 -9.88 -24.82
CA VAL A 134 -10.27 -9.27 -25.83
C VAL A 134 -10.48 -7.82 -25.40
N LYS A 135 -9.69 -6.87 -25.94
CA LYS A 135 -9.61 -5.40 -25.68
C LYS A 135 -10.89 -4.67 -25.20
N ARG A 136 -11.56 -5.12 -24.15
CA ARG A 136 -12.91 -4.70 -23.75
C ARG A 136 -12.86 -3.85 -22.49
N GLN A 137 -11.78 -3.90 -21.73
CA GLN A 137 -11.58 -3.14 -20.49
C GLN A 137 -10.83 -1.81 -20.67
N ASN A 138 -10.83 -1.22 -21.87
CA ASN A 138 -10.03 -0.02 -22.14
C ASN A 138 -10.42 1.18 -21.25
N ASP A 139 -11.72 1.40 -21.06
CA ASP A 139 -12.23 2.53 -20.25
C ASP A 139 -11.84 2.42 -18.77
N ILE A 140 -11.86 1.19 -18.23
CA ILE A 140 -11.47 0.92 -16.84
C ILE A 140 -9.97 1.13 -16.68
N ALA A 141 -9.17 0.67 -17.65
CA ALA A 141 -7.72 0.88 -17.63
C ALA A 141 -7.38 2.38 -17.69
N HIS A 142 -8.06 3.16 -18.53
CA HIS A 142 -7.91 4.62 -18.58
C HIS A 142 -8.27 5.30 -17.25
N TYR A 143 -9.34 4.85 -16.58
CA TYR A 143 -9.70 5.36 -15.26
C TYR A 143 -8.61 5.06 -14.22
N LEU A 144 -8.08 3.83 -14.21
CA LEU A 144 -7.02 3.42 -13.29
C LEU A 144 -5.71 4.19 -13.51
N LEU A 145 -5.31 4.42 -14.76
CA LEU A 145 -4.13 5.24 -15.08
C LEU A 145 -4.32 6.70 -14.65
N LYS A 146 -5.53 7.25 -14.83
CA LYS A 146 -5.84 8.61 -14.36
C LYS A 146 -5.80 8.69 -12.83
N PHE A 147 -6.34 7.68 -12.14
CA PHE A 147 -6.28 7.59 -10.69
C PHE A 147 -4.83 7.49 -10.20
N ASP A 148 -4.03 6.65 -10.84
CA ASP A 148 -2.61 6.47 -10.52
C ASP A 148 -1.82 7.78 -10.66
N PHE A 149 -2.01 8.51 -11.77
CA PHE A 149 -1.42 9.83 -11.98
C PHE A 149 -1.72 10.80 -10.83
N PHE A 150 -2.98 10.88 -10.36
CA PHE A 150 -3.33 11.72 -9.21
C PHE A 150 -2.73 11.21 -7.90
N ALA A 151 -2.68 9.88 -7.71
CA ALA A 151 -2.08 9.27 -6.53
C ALA A 151 -0.57 9.55 -6.45
N ILE A 152 0.16 9.47 -7.57
CA ILE A 152 1.60 9.80 -7.64
C ILE A 152 1.85 11.27 -7.30
N ILE A 153 1.01 12.19 -7.79
CA ILE A 153 1.11 13.62 -7.43
C ILE A 153 0.88 13.82 -5.93
N ALA A 154 -0.15 13.18 -5.37
CA ALA A 154 -0.43 13.24 -3.95
C ALA A 154 0.72 12.66 -3.11
N GLU A 155 1.30 11.54 -3.56
CA GLU A 155 2.47 10.91 -2.93
C GLU A 155 3.68 11.84 -2.94
N PHE A 156 3.99 12.46 -4.08
CA PHE A 156 5.07 13.44 -4.18
C PHE A 156 4.87 14.62 -3.21
N LEU A 157 3.66 15.18 -3.15
CA LEU A 157 3.34 16.26 -2.21
C LEU A 157 3.48 15.81 -0.76
N LEU A 158 3.08 14.58 -0.42
CA LEU A 158 3.24 14.03 0.92
C LEU A 158 4.70 13.77 1.29
N ILE A 159 5.56 13.35 0.34
CA ILE A 159 7.00 13.24 0.56
C ILE A 159 7.61 14.61 0.84
N VAL A 160 7.27 15.63 0.05
CA VAL A 160 7.73 17.00 0.28
C VAL A 160 7.25 17.51 1.64
N ALA A 161 5.98 17.28 1.98
CA ALA A 161 5.42 17.65 3.28
C ALA A 161 6.13 16.93 4.44
N LEU A 162 6.44 15.64 4.29
CA LEU A 162 7.19 14.86 5.28
C LEU A 162 8.54 15.53 5.57
N PHE A 163 9.34 15.80 4.54
CA PHE A 163 10.65 16.42 4.73
C PHE A 163 10.55 17.84 5.32
N MET A 164 9.56 18.62 4.89
CA MET A 164 9.33 19.97 5.43
C MET A 164 8.94 19.95 6.91
N VAL A 165 8.05 19.05 7.32
CA VAL A 165 7.64 18.89 8.72
C VAL A 165 8.83 18.46 9.58
N VAL A 166 9.60 17.46 9.15
CA VAL A 166 10.76 16.97 9.90
C VAL A 166 11.85 18.04 10.02
N LYS A 167 12.14 18.76 8.91
CA LYS A 167 13.13 19.85 8.91
C LYS A 167 12.78 20.98 9.87
N ASN A 168 11.50 21.32 9.96
CA ASN A 168 11.04 22.44 10.80
C ASN A 168 10.81 22.04 12.26
N ALA A 169 10.75 20.74 12.57
CA ALA A 169 10.48 20.26 13.92
C ALA A 169 11.67 20.41 14.88
N SER A 170 12.91 20.26 14.38
CA SER A 170 14.12 20.32 15.20
C SER A 170 15.39 20.50 14.35
N THR A 171 16.48 20.95 14.97
CA THR A 171 17.79 21.04 14.32
C THR A 171 18.33 19.68 13.91
N SER A 172 18.19 18.66 14.77
CA SER A 172 18.54 17.27 14.44
C SER A 172 17.70 16.73 13.29
N GLY A 173 16.39 17.03 13.27
CA GLY A 173 15.52 16.68 12.14
C GLY A 173 15.97 17.33 10.83
N ALA A 174 16.41 18.59 10.86
CA ALA A 174 16.95 19.25 9.68
C ALA A 174 18.24 18.59 9.16
N GLU A 175 19.13 18.16 10.05
CA GLU A 175 20.34 17.39 9.69
C GLU A 175 19.99 16.01 9.13
N SER A 176 19.06 15.28 9.74
CA SER A 176 18.59 13.99 9.22
C SER A 176 18.01 14.12 7.82
N VAL A 177 17.22 15.18 7.55
CA VAL A 177 16.67 15.46 6.21
C VAL A 177 17.77 15.82 5.22
N ALA A 178 18.74 16.66 5.61
CA ALA A 178 19.87 17.02 4.77
C ALA A 178 20.71 15.78 4.39
N ASN A 179 20.94 14.88 5.34
CA ASN A 179 21.65 13.63 5.10
C ASN A 179 20.83 12.65 4.25
N ALA A 180 19.52 12.56 4.47
CA ALA A 180 18.61 11.71 3.69
C ALA A 180 18.51 12.14 2.22
N LEU A 181 18.60 13.45 1.95
CA LEU A 181 18.59 14.03 0.60
C LEU A 181 20.00 14.22 0.01
N SER A 182 21.06 13.94 0.76
CA SER A 182 22.43 14.05 0.24
C SER A 182 22.71 12.99 -0.83
N ALA A 183 23.70 13.22 -1.70
CA ALA A 183 24.10 12.28 -2.76
C ALA A 183 24.89 11.06 -2.23
N ASN A 184 24.48 10.51 -1.08
CA ASN A 184 24.97 9.23 -0.57
C ASN A 184 24.23 8.05 -1.23
N SER A 185 24.61 6.81 -0.89
CA SER A 185 23.97 5.61 -1.44
C SER A 185 22.44 5.55 -1.22
N LEU A 186 21.93 6.16 -0.14
CA LEU A 186 20.50 6.22 0.14
C LEU A 186 19.81 7.31 -0.67
N GLY A 187 20.47 8.46 -0.87
CA GLY A 187 20.01 9.50 -1.78
C GLY A 187 19.89 9.00 -3.21
N LEU A 188 20.82 8.17 -3.68
CA LEU A 188 20.67 7.50 -4.99
C LEU A 188 19.42 6.62 -5.05
N MET A 189 19.12 5.87 -3.99
CA MET A 189 17.88 5.07 -3.90
C MET A 189 16.63 5.98 -3.91
N PHE A 190 16.69 7.15 -3.28
CA PHE A 190 15.61 8.14 -3.32
C PHE A 190 15.42 8.75 -4.72
N TYR A 191 16.47 9.34 -5.30
CA TYR A 191 16.37 10.06 -6.57
C TYR A 191 16.15 9.13 -7.76
N ILE A 192 16.90 8.04 -7.86
CA ILE A 192 16.79 7.11 -8.98
C ILE A 192 15.61 6.16 -8.75
N GLY A 193 15.51 5.60 -7.54
CA GLY A 193 14.48 4.62 -7.21
C GLY A 193 13.10 5.24 -7.04
N VAL A 194 12.93 6.08 -6.01
CA VAL A 194 11.61 6.65 -5.69
C VAL A 194 11.18 7.68 -6.73
N ILE A 195 12.00 8.72 -6.96
CA ILE A 195 11.63 9.80 -7.87
C ILE A 195 11.71 9.36 -9.34
N GLY A 196 12.76 8.65 -9.74
CA GLY A 196 12.94 8.19 -11.12
C GLY A 196 11.97 7.06 -11.48
N PHE A 197 12.17 5.89 -10.89
CA PHE A 197 11.38 4.69 -11.21
C PHE A 197 9.96 4.73 -10.65
N GLY A 198 9.76 5.26 -9.44
CA GLY A 198 8.46 5.26 -8.79
C GLY A 198 7.52 6.40 -9.19
N MET A 199 8.04 7.51 -9.74
CA MET A 199 7.21 8.68 -10.05
C MET A 199 7.41 9.18 -11.48
N ALA A 200 8.63 9.55 -11.87
CA ALA A 200 8.88 10.19 -13.15
C ALA A 200 8.54 9.29 -14.35
N LEU A 201 9.00 8.03 -14.32
CA LEU A 201 8.68 7.07 -15.38
C LEU A 201 7.18 6.78 -15.46
N PRO A 202 6.47 6.47 -14.36
CA PRO A 202 5.03 6.31 -14.38
C PRO A 202 4.26 7.50 -14.93
N ILE A 203 4.60 8.72 -14.50
CA ILE A 203 3.98 9.96 -14.99
C ILE A 203 4.15 10.11 -16.51
N ILE A 204 5.35 9.82 -17.05
CA ILE A 204 5.60 9.91 -18.49
C ILE A 204 4.71 8.90 -19.23
N LEU A 205 4.65 7.66 -18.74
CA LEU A 205 3.86 6.59 -19.34
C LEU A 205 2.35 6.89 -19.28
N ASP A 206 1.85 7.36 -18.15
CA ASP A 206 0.46 7.76 -17.97
C ASP A 206 0.07 8.89 -18.92
N LEU A 207 0.91 9.93 -19.03
CA LEU A 207 0.67 11.05 -19.94
C LEU A 207 0.73 10.62 -21.41
N SER A 208 1.63 9.69 -21.77
CA SER A 208 1.70 9.14 -23.12
C SER A 208 0.42 8.38 -23.49
N VAL A 209 -0.10 7.54 -22.59
CA VAL A 209 -1.32 6.77 -22.84
C VAL A 209 -2.57 7.66 -22.82
N LEU A 210 -2.63 8.64 -21.92
CA LEU A 210 -3.75 9.58 -21.82
C LEU A 210 -3.84 10.53 -23.03
N LYS A 211 -2.71 11.00 -23.58
CA LYS A 211 -2.69 11.93 -24.73
C LYS A 211 -3.01 11.28 -26.07
N VAL A 212 -2.51 10.06 -26.30
CA VAL A 212 -2.63 9.41 -27.61
C VAL A 212 -3.98 8.69 -27.76
N HIS A 213 -4.74 8.48 -26.67
CA HIS A 213 -5.98 7.69 -26.62
C HIS A 213 -5.85 6.26 -27.22
N ASP A 214 -4.62 5.84 -27.55
CA ASP A 214 -4.30 4.51 -28.05
C ASP A 214 -3.72 3.69 -26.90
N PHE A 215 -4.57 2.85 -26.32
CA PHE A 215 -4.18 2.00 -25.21
C PHE A 215 -3.33 0.84 -25.71
N LYS A 216 -2.04 0.92 -25.39
CA LYS A 216 -1.09 -0.17 -25.60
C LYS A 216 -0.90 -0.96 -24.32
N ARG A 217 -1.33 -2.23 -24.38
CA ARG A 217 -1.24 -3.20 -23.28
C ARG A 217 0.12 -3.23 -22.61
N GLU A 218 1.18 -3.21 -23.41
CA GLU A 218 2.58 -3.30 -22.96
C GLU A 218 2.97 -2.10 -22.09
N PHE A 219 2.57 -0.89 -22.47
CA PHE A 219 2.85 0.33 -21.71
C PHE A 219 2.14 0.31 -20.35
N ALA A 220 0.90 -0.19 -20.32
CA ALA A 220 0.13 -0.29 -19.09
C ALA A 220 0.75 -1.30 -18.09
N VAL A 221 1.25 -2.43 -18.59
CA VAL A 221 1.97 -3.44 -17.79
C VAL A 221 3.28 -2.88 -17.26
N ILE A 222 4.07 -2.22 -18.12
CA ILE A 222 5.34 -1.60 -17.73
C ILE A 222 5.10 -0.51 -16.68
N ASN A 223 4.08 0.33 -16.87
CA ASN A 223 3.71 1.35 -15.89
C ASN A 223 3.41 0.74 -14.52
N ALA A 224 2.51 -0.26 -14.47
CA ALA A 224 2.14 -0.91 -13.22
C ALA A 224 3.35 -1.54 -12.50
N LEU A 225 4.29 -2.13 -13.23
CA LEU A 225 5.52 -2.70 -12.64
C LEU A 225 6.41 -1.61 -12.04
N PHE A 226 6.56 -0.46 -12.71
CA PHE A 226 7.32 0.66 -12.18
C PHE A 226 6.69 1.26 -10.93
N VAL A 227 5.37 1.42 -10.89
CA VAL A 227 4.64 1.91 -9.72
C VAL A 227 4.81 0.96 -8.54
N ILE A 228 4.61 -0.35 -8.73
CA ILE A 228 4.77 -1.34 -7.67
C ILE A 228 6.21 -1.35 -7.14
N CYS A 229 7.20 -1.31 -8.04
CA CYS A 229 8.61 -1.23 -7.68
C CYS A 229 8.94 0.07 -6.93
N GLY A 230 8.38 1.19 -7.38
CA GLY A 230 8.52 2.51 -6.76
C GLY A 230 8.00 2.55 -5.33
N VAL A 231 6.79 2.05 -5.10
CA VAL A 231 6.19 1.98 -3.75
C VAL A 231 7.00 1.05 -2.84
N PHE A 232 7.52 -0.06 -3.36
CA PHE A 232 8.43 -0.92 -2.61
C PHE A 232 9.72 -0.18 -2.21
N LEU A 233 10.35 0.52 -3.17
CA LEU A 233 11.56 1.32 -2.93
C LEU A 233 11.31 2.47 -1.95
N LEU A 234 10.15 3.13 -2.02
CA LEU A 234 9.77 4.17 -1.05
C LEU A 234 9.72 3.60 0.37
N ARG A 235 9.04 2.45 0.55
CA ARG A 235 8.95 1.79 1.86
C ARG A 235 10.33 1.39 2.38
N CYS A 236 11.18 0.81 1.54
CA CYS A 236 12.56 0.51 1.90
C CYS A 236 13.33 1.78 2.29
N TYR A 237 13.21 2.85 1.50
CA TYR A 237 13.88 4.12 1.76
C TYR A 237 13.49 4.71 3.11
N ILE A 238 12.19 4.81 3.42
CA ILE A 238 11.72 5.37 4.69
C ILE A 238 12.28 4.59 5.88
N VAL A 239 12.31 3.26 5.80
CA VAL A 239 12.82 2.41 6.87
C VAL A 239 14.34 2.54 7.01
N TYR A 240 15.10 2.43 5.92
CA TYR A 240 16.55 2.51 6.00
C TYR A 240 17.06 3.92 6.34
N ALA A 241 16.45 4.96 5.77
CA ALA A 241 16.81 6.34 6.07
C ALA A 241 16.56 6.65 7.56
N GLY A 242 15.46 6.19 8.14
CA GLY A 242 15.19 6.42 9.56
C GLY A 242 16.17 5.70 10.51
N GLN A 243 16.68 4.52 10.13
CA GLN A 243 17.64 3.78 10.97
C GLN A 243 19.06 4.34 10.93
N ILE A 244 19.46 4.95 9.82
CA ILE A 244 20.84 5.37 9.59
C ILE A 244 21.05 6.83 10.03
N PHE A 245 20.02 7.68 9.98
CA PHE A 245 20.10 9.10 10.30
C PHE A 245 19.52 9.46 11.68
N ILE A 246 19.74 8.59 12.68
CA ILE A 246 19.32 8.76 14.09
C ILE A 246 19.94 10.01 14.69
#